data_AF-A0A2G6R037-F1
#
_entry.id   AF-A0A2G6R037-F1
#
_cell.length_a   1.000
_cell.length_b   1.000
_cell.length_c   1.000
_cell.angle_alpha   90.00
_cell.angle_beta   90.00
_cell.angle_gamma   90.00
#
_symmetry.space_group_name_H-M   'P 1'
#
loop_
_entity.id
_entity.type
_entity.pdbx_description
1 polymer ?
#
loop_
_entity_poly.entity_id
_entity_poly.type
_entity_poly.pdbx_seq_one_letter_code
_entity_poly.pdbx_strand_id
1 'polypeptide(L)'
;MIFHQNTAIMHNMKSKFNIFSNITKSVFENRIDCNDNFFPYRRRPKLSYCQIIAFAITDESLGIDSELFLWAKIKNEHAGCCCA
;
A
#
# COMPACT_ATOMS: atom_id res chain seq x y z
N MET A 1 -27.63 28.26 -2.28
CA MET A 1 -26.85 27.47 -1.31
C MET A 1 -27.09 26.00 -1.63
N ILE A 2 -26.29 25.44 -2.53
CA ILE A 2 -26.44 24.06 -3.00
C ILE A 2 -25.70 23.18 -1.99
N PHE A 3 -26.44 22.39 -1.23
CA PHE A 3 -25.85 21.31 -0.45
C PHE A 3 -25.27 20.30 -1.44
N HIS A 4 -23.95 20.15 -1.46
CA HIS A 4 -23.28 19.06 -2.15
C HIS A 4 -23.69 17.74 -1.47
N GLN A 5 -24.78 17.13 -1.95
CA GLN A 5 -25.14 15.74 -1.65
C GLN A 5 -24.17 14.82 -2.40
N ASN A 6 -22.95 14.65 -1.88
CA ASN A 6 -21.98 13.73 -2.46
C ASN A 6 -21.04 13.13 -1.39
N THR A 7 -21.62 12.61 -0.31
CA THR A 7 -20.88 11.92 0.76
C THR A 7 -21.08 10.39 0.74
N ALA A 8 -21.71 9.83 -0.30
CA ALA A 8 -21.94 8.38 -0.41
C ALA A 8 -20.96 7.63 -1.34
N ILE A 9 -20.15 8.34 -2.13
CA ILE A 9 -19.10 7.75 -2.98
C ILE A 9 -17.72 8.21 -2.49
N MET A 10 -17.52 8.27 -1.18
CA MET A 10 -16.17 8.26 -0.65
C MET A 10 -15.76 6.80 -0.53
N HIS A 11 -15.07 6.31 -1.56
CA HIS A 11 -14.35 5.04 -1.57
C HIS A 11 -13.71 4.78 -0.22
N ASN A 12 -14.28 3.88 0.60
CA ASN A 12 -13.73 3.59 1.91
C ASN A 12 -12.40 2.85 1.70
N MET A 13 -11.30 3.61 1.70
CA MET A 13 -9.94 3.12 1.46
C MET A 13 -9.63 1.93 2.37
N LYS A 14 -10.12 1.97 3.61
CA LYS A 14 -10.01 0.87 4.57
C LYS A 14 -10.76 -0.38 4.10
N SER A 15 -11.97 -0.24 3.58
CA SER A 15 -12.73 -1.38 3.05
C SER A 15 -12.07 -1.98 1.82
N LYS A 16 -11.58 -1.15 0.88
CA LYS A 16 -10.83 -1.61 -0.30
C LYS A 16 -9.56 -2.35 0.10
N PHE A 17 -8.78 -1.75 1.01
CA PHE A 17 -7.59 -2.36 1.57
C PHE A 17 -7.89 -3.71 2.22
N ASN A 18 -8.97 -3.81 3.02
CA ASN A 18 -9.35 -5.06 3.67
C ASN A 18 -9.74 -6.14 2.64
N ILE A 19 -10.45 -5.77 1.56
CA ILE A 19 -10.77 -6.71 0.48
C ILE A 19 -9.48 -7.24 -0.15
N PHE A 20 -8.56 -6.36 -0.54
CA PHE A 20 -7.28 -6.78 -1.13
C PHE A 20 -6.44 -7.60 -0.15
N SER A 21 -6.39 -7.23 1.12
CA SER A 21 -5.68 -7.98 2.16
C SER A 21 -6.20 -9.42 2.28
N ASN A 22 -7.52 -9.59 2.29
CA ASN A 22 -8.14 -10.92 2.31
C ASN A 22 -7.82 -11.73 1.04
N ILE A 23 -7.87 -11.09 -0.13
CA ILE A 23 -7.49 -11.73 -1.41
C ILE A 23 -6.03 -12.16 -1.36
N THR A 24 -5.11 -11.28 -0.95
CA THR A 24 -3.68 -11.58 -0.87
C THR A 24 -3.41 -12.75 0.08
N LYS A 25 -4.06 -12.80 1.24
CA LYS A 25 -3.96 -13.94 2.15
C LYS A 25 -4.41 -15.24 1.51
N SER A 26 -5.54 -15.23 0.79
CA SER A 26 -6.06 -16.41 0.10
C SER A 26 -5.14 -16.87 -1.04
N VAL A 27 -4.62 -15.94 -1.85
CA VAL A 27 -3.70 -16.26 -2.96
C VAL A 27 -2.40 -16.90 -2.45
N PHE A 28 -1.91 -16.46 -1.29
CA PHE A 28 -0.64 -16.90 -0.74
C PHE A 28 -0.77 -17.80 0.48
N GLU A 29 -1.94 -18.38 0.75
CA GLU A 29 -2.22 -19.16 1.96
C GLU A 29 -1.16 -20.25 2.22
N ASN A 30 -0.72 -20.94 1.17
CA ASN A 30 0.30 -21.99 1.24
C ASN A 30 1.75 -21.48 1.35
N ARG A 31 1.95 -20.16 1.34
CA ARG A 31 3.26 -19.50 1.28
C ARG A 31 3.46 -18.47 2.39
N ILE A 32 2.47 -18.25 3.25
CA ILE A 32 2.53 -17.27 4.34
C ILE A 32 2.52 -17.97 5.70
N ASP A 33 3.18 -17.36 6.68
CA ASP A 33 3.16 -17.79 8.07
C ASP A 33 1.88 -17.31 8.79
N CYS A 34 1.77 -17.66 10.08
CA CYS A 34 0.66 -17.23 10.94
C CYS A 34 0.58 -15.70 11.13
N ASN A 35 1.57 -14.94 10.68
CA ASN A 35 1.63 -13.48 10.73
C ASN A 35 1.43 -12.84 9.34
N ASP A 36 0.96 -13.62 8.35
CA ASP A 36 0.78 -13.21 6.96
C ASP A 36 2.08 -12.75 6.24
N ASN A 37 3.23 -13.34 6.59
CA ASN A 37 4.52 -13.07 5.95
C ASN A 37 5.07 -14.29 5.20
N PHE A 38 5.72 -14.06 4.05
CA PHE A 38 6.28 -15.13 3.21
C PHE A 38 7.38 -15.96 3.89
N PHE A 39 8.23 -15.31 4.67
CA PHE A 39 9.36 -15.97 5.32
C PHE A 39 9.59 -15.39 6.72
N PRO A 40 10.00 -16.21 7.70
CA PRO A 40 10.42 -15.72 9.00
C PRO A 40 11.70 -14.90 8.86
N TYR A 41 11.56 -13.58 8.87
CA TYR A 41 12.70 -12.65 8.81
C TYR A 41 13.08 -12.18 10.22
N ARG A 42 14.38 -12.02 10.48
CA ARG A 42 14.90 -11.66 11.82
C ARG A 42 14.32 -10.34 12.35
N ARG A 43 14.07 -9.37 11.47
CA ARG A 43 13.39 -8.12 11.80
C ARG A 43 12.03 -8.08 11.12
N ARG A 44 10.98 -8.36 11.86
CA ARG A 44 9.62 -8.33 11.32
C ARG A 44 9.28 -6.91 10.84
N PRO A 45 8.67 -6.77 9.65
CA PRO A 45 8.19 -5.48 9.18
C PRO A 45 7.05 -4.98 10.08
N LYS A 46 6.82 -3.66 10.09
CA LYS A 46 5.69 -3.05 10.83
C LYS A 46 4.32 -3.40 10.23
N LEU A 47 4.29 -3.72 8.94
CA LEU A 47 3.13 -4.20 8.19
C LEU A 47 3.45 -5.58 7.64
N SER A 48 2.49 -6.50 7.68
CA SER A 48 2.72 -7.85 7.12
C SER A 48 2.91 -7.78 5.60
N TYR A 49 3.54 -8.80 5.02
CA TYR A 49 3.77 -8.82 3.57
C TYR A 49 2.45 -8.82 2.79
N CYS A 50 1.42 -9.52 3.27
CA CYS A 50 0.08 -9.43 2.69
C CYS A 50 -0.50 -8.01 2.77
N GLN A 51 -0.29 -7.29 3.88
CA GLN A 51 -0.74 -5.90 4.02
C GLN A 51 0.03 -4.95 3.09
N ILE A 52 1.34 -5.14 2.92
CA ILE A 52 2.16 -4.32 2.01
C ILE A 52 1.67 -4.48 0.57
N ILE A 53 1.41 -5.71 0.12
CA ILE A 53 0.87 -5.99 -1.22
C ILE A 53 -0.52 -5.38 -1.38
N ALA A 54 -1.41 -5.60 -0.40
CA ALA A 54 -2.75 -5.01 -0.43
C ALA A 54 -2.72 -3.48 -0.49
N PHE A 55 -1.77 -2.86 0.21
CA PHE A 55 -1.58 -1.41 0.17
C PHE A 55 -1.14 -0.94 -1.21
N ALA A 56 -0.13 -1.58 -1.80
CA ALA A 56 0.34 -1.25 -3.16
C ALA A 56 -0.79 -1.37 -4.19
N ILE A 57 -1.57 -2.45 -4.16
CA ILE A 57 -2.72 -2.63 -5.07
C ILE A 57 -3.79 -1.55 -4.84
N THR A 58 -4.05 -1.18 -3.57
CA THR A 58 -5.02 -0.13 -3.23
C THR A 58 -4.56 1.23 -3.74
N ASP A 59 -3.27 1.54 -3.62
CA ASP A 59 -2.64 2.80 -4.06
C ASP A 59 -2.77 2.97 -5.58
N GLU A 60 -2.35 1.95 -6.33
CA GLU A 60 -2.50 1.89 -7.79
C GLU A 60 -3.97 1.97 -8.23
N SER A 61 -4.87 1.29 -7.50
CA SER A 61 -6.32 1.34 -7.75
C SER A 61 -6.96 2.70 -7.46
N LEU A 62 -6.27 3.57 -6.71
CA LEU A 62 -6.67 4.96 -6.47
C LEU A 62 -6.04 5.92 -7.48
N GLY A 63 -5.22 5.42 -8.40
CA GLY A 63 -4.46 6.23 -9.35
C GLY A 63 -3.33 7.01 -8.67
N ILE A 64 -2.91 6.59 -7.47
CA ILE A 64 -1.70 7.09 -6.85
C ILE A 64 -0.56 6.33 -7.51
N ASP A 65 0.19 7.04 -8.35
CA ASP A 65 1.36 6.51 -9.03
C ASP A 65 2.50 6.35 -8.01
N SER A 66 2.70 5.10 -7.57
CA SER A 66 3.69 4.76 -6.57
C SER A 66 5.13 5.02 -7.06
N GLU A 67 5.37 4.99 -8.38
CA GLU A 67 6.66 5.33 -8.98
C GLU A 67 6.91 6.84 -8.91
N LEU A 68 5.90 7.65 -9.22
CA LEU A 68 5.99 9.10 -9.12
C LEU A 68 6.27 9.55 -7.68
N PHE A 69 5.61 8.93 -6.70
CA PHE A 69 5.88 9.19 -5.28
C PHE A 69 7.31 8.81 -4.89
N LEU A 70 7.79 7.64 -5.33
CA LEU A 70 9.17 7.18 -5.09
C LEU A 70 10.19 8.16 -5.69
N TRP A 71 10.02 8.57 -6.94
CA TRP A 71 10.92 9.52 -7.61
C TRP A 71 10.90 10.90 -6.96
N ALA A 72 9.72 11.38 -6.53
CA ALA A 72 9.61 12.63 -5.79
C ALA A 72 10.35 12.57 -4.44
N LYS A 73 10.25 11.44 -3.74
CA LYS A 73 10.94 11.21 -2.47
C LYS A 73 12.46 11.13 -2.65
N ILE A 74 12.94 10.37 -3.64
CA ILE A 74 14.37 10.28 -3.98
C ILE A 74 14.91 11.67 -4.31
N LYS A 75 14.22 12.45 -5.15
CA LYS A 75 14.61 13.83 -5.45
C LYS A 75 14.69 14.68 -4.19
N ASN A 76 13.70 14.62 -3.32
CA ASN A 76 13.67 15.44 -2.11
C ASN A 76 14.78 15.06 -1.11
N GLU A 77 15.03 13.77 -0.91
CA GLU A 77 16.01 13.27 0.06
C GLU A 77 17.46 13.29 -0.47
N HIS A 78 17.65 13.26 -1.79
CA HIS A 78 18.96 13.24 -2.44
C HIS A 78 19.28 14.49 -3.31
N ALA A 79 18.44 15.54 -3.29
CA ALA A 79 18.67 16.78 -4.03
C ALA A 79 20.01 17.48 -3.68
N GLY A 80 20.62 17.15 -2.54
CA GLY A 80 21.85 17.79 -2.06
C GLY A 80 23.16 17.11 -2.45
N CYS A 81 23.17 15.95 -3.12
CA CYS A 81 24.43 15.28 -3.46
C CYS A 81 24.97 15.76 -4.83
N CYS A 82 25.23 17.07 -4.93
CA CYS A 82 26.11 17.62 -5.97
C CYS A 82 27.56 17.40 -5.57
N CYS A 83 28.09 16.21 -5.86
CA CYS A 83 29.51 15.98 -6.09
C CYS A 83 29.63 15.33 -7.47
N ALA A 84 29.57 16.15 -8.51
CA ALA A 84 30.01 15.82 -9.87
C ALA A 84 31.03 16.87 -10.28
#